data_AF-A0A948S361-F1
#
_entry.id   AF-A0A948S361-F1
#
_cell.length_a   1.000
_cell.length_b   1.000
_cell.length_c   1.000
_cell.angle_alpha   90.00
_cell.angle_beta   90.00
_cell.angle_gamma   90.00
#
_symmetry.space_group_name_H-M   'P 1'
#
loop_
_entity.id
_entity.type
_entity.pdbx_description
1 polymer ?
#
loop_
_entity_poly.entity_id
_entity_poly.type
_entity_poly.pdbx_seq_one_letter_code
_entity_poly.pdbx_strand_id
1 'polypeptide(L)'
;MKSVATLSIIGWLAACVLSNTLWAADNKAVDGKVEQSRQTLDSIKQKIESLKQQLLNTQEAKADAADALKKSEKAISESKRRLFELAQEQTKHAQTLKQLAEKKSHLEEVIQQQKKQLAKQFYQEYTQRTPGTLQLLLQQEDPNQISRELQYYGYIAKARKLLIQDMQGNLHQVIALNTQTEQTLQQVTSLKNQQEQARQKLESEKQEKAKVLSSLSSKIATQRKEISRLKRDEQSLSDLVDRLSRASVAPKKTVPQESKSDTNAPSTPIARNENLPSAGSDGSSFAALKGKLYLPVKGEIMNRFGSSREDTGLTWKGLFIRASEGSEVRAIAQGKIVFADWMRGFGNLLIIDHGNGYMSLYGNNQALLRKSGDVVKSGDNIATVGNTGGNSSSGLYYELRQYSRPFDPLSWSVLR
;
A
#
# COMPACT_ATOMS: atom_id res chain seq x y z
N MET A 1 85.12 58.42 -37.53
CA MET A 1 84.52 57.05 -37.61
C MET A 1 83.00 57.19 -37.49
N LYS A 2 82.28 56.72 -38.53
CA LYS A 2 80.81 56.44 -38.63
C LYS A 2 79.88 57.65 -38.37
N SER A 3 79.56 58.47 -39.38
CA SER A 3 78.49 58.32 -40.41
C SER A 3 77.08 58.13 -39.82
N VAL A 4 76.29 59.20 -39.80
CA VAL A 4 74.82 59.19 -39.72
C VAL A 4 74.32 59.96 -40.94
N ALA A 5 73.43 59.30 -41.68
CA ALA A 5 72.89 59.71 -42.95
C ALA A 5 71.52 60.41 -42.78
N THR A 6 71.27 61.41 -43.64
CA THR A 6 70.07 61.68 -44.47
C THR A 6 68.67 61.33 -43.89
N LEU A 7 67.58 62.09 -44.07
CA LEU A 7 67.10 62.90 -45.19
C LEU A 7 66.12 63.98 -44.68
N SER A 8 66.22 65.15 -45.30
CA SER A 8 65.14 66.15 -45.42
C SER A 8 64.13 65.70 -46.48
N ILE A 9 62.84 66.06 -46.36
CA ILE A 9 61.94 66.49 -47.46
C ILE A 9 60.47 66.69 -46.96
N ILE A 10 60.00 67.94 -47.11
CA ILE A 10 58.71 68.41 -47.66
C ILE A 10 57.44 67.81 -47.01
N GLY A 11 56.54 68.57 -46.40
CA GLY A 11 55.99 69.86 -46.81
C GLY A 11 54.46 69.70 -46.88
N TRP A 12 53.78 70.48 -46.07
CA TRP A 12 52.34 70.43 -45.75
C TRP A 12 51.38 70.34 -46.94
N LEU A 13 50.36 69.49 -46.81
CA LEU A 13 49.20 69.39 -47.69
C LEU A 13 47.90 69.48 -46.87
N ALA A 14 47.07 70.46 -47.23
CA ALA A 14 45.60 70.58 -47.12
C ALA A 14 44.90 69.95 -45.89
N ALA A 15 44.42 70.76 -44.94
CA ALA A 15 43.10 71.42 -44.99
C ALA A 15 41.89 70.47 -44.85
N CYS A 16 41.44 70.33 -43.61
CA CYS A 16 40.06 70.18 -43.11
C CYS A 16 38.93 70.03 -44.16
N VAL A 17 38.48 68.80 -44.42
CA VAL A 17 37.06 68.42 -44.58
C VAL A 17 36.94 66.94 -44.22
N LEU A 18 35.83 66.51 -43.60
CA LEU A 18 35.48 65.13 -43.16
C LEU A 18 35.77 64.80 -41.68
N SER A 19 35.27 65.65 -40.78
CA SER A 19 35.06 65.28 -39.37
C SER A 19 33.58 65.40 -39.03
N ASN A 20 32.70 64.63 -39.68
CA ASN A 20 31.27 64.62 -39.33
C ASN A 20 30.50 63.37 -39.79
N THR A 21 31.10 62.17 -39.71
CA THR A 21 30.39 60.90 -40.00
C THR A 21 30.66 59.78 -39.00
N LEU A 22 31.29 60.05 -37.85
CA LEU A 22 31.50 59.00 -36.82
C LEU A 22 30.36 58.86 -35.79
N TRP A 23 29.36 59.74 -35.77
CA TRP A 23 28.29 59.70 -34.76
C TRP A 23 27.00 58.99 -35.19
N ALA A 24 26.87 58.55 -36.44
CA ALA A 24 25.69 57.85 -36.95
C ALA A 24 25.87 56.32 -37.05
N ALA A 25 27.11 55.82 -36.99
CA ALA A 25 27.42 54.40 -37.08
C ALA A 25 27.24 53.66 -35.74
N ASP A 26 27.49 54.35 -34.61
CA ASP A 26 27.32 53.76 -33.27
C ASP A 26 25.85 53.56 -32.91
N ASN A 27 24.95 54.49 -33.27
CA ASN A 27 23.52 54.32 -33.00
C ASN A 27 22.88 53.18 -33.80
N LYS A 28 23.26 52.97 -35.07
CA LYS A 28 22.77 51.81 -35.84
C LYS A 28 23.28 50.47 -35.31
N ALA A 29 24.51 50.44 -34.77
CA ALA A 29 25.06 49.23 -34.15
C ALA A 29 24.42 48.93 -32.79
N VAL A 30 24.05 49.95 -32.03
CA VAL A 30 23.30 49.83 -30.77
C VAL A 30 21.85 49.42 -31.04
N ASP A 31 21.16 50.03 -32.01
CA ASP A 31 19.78 49.65 -32.40
C ASP A 31 19.72 48.21 -32.93
N GLY A 32 20.69 47.78 -33.73
CA GLY A 32 20.78 46.39 -34.20
C GLY A 32 21.01 45.38 -33.06
N LYS A 33 21.79 45.75 -32.03
CA LYS A 33 22.01 44.92 -30.83
C LYS A 33 20.80 44.89 -29.90
N VAL A 34 20.06 46.00 -29.79
CA VAL A 34 18.81 46.07 -29.02
C VAL A 34 17.75 45.19 -29.67
N GLU A 35 17.62 45.22 -30.99
CA GLU A 35 16.66 44.40 -31.73
C GLU A 35 17.00 42.90 -31.63
N GLN A 36 18.27 42.52 -31.74
CA GLN A 36 18.72 41.14 -31.50
C GLN A 36 18.48 40.69 -30.05
N SER A 37 18.64 41.59 -29.08
CA SER A 37 18.37 41.31 -27.66
C SER A 37 16.87 41.15 -27.38
N ARG A 38 16.01 41.90 -28.09
CA ARG A 38 14.55 41.75 -28.04
C ARG A 38 14.09 40.43 -28.66
N GLN A 39 14.62 40.08 -29.84
CA GLN A 39 14.31 38.81 -30.50
C GLN A 39 14.75 37.60 -29.66
N THR A 40 15.92 37.67 -29.03
CA THR A 40 16.39 36.62 -28.11
C THR A 40 15.56 36.57 -26.82
N LEU A 41 15.18 37.71 -26.25
CA LEU A 41 14.27 37.77 -25.10
C LEU A 41 12.89 37.18 -25.42
N ASP A 42 12.31 37.50 -26.58
CA ASP A 42 11.04 36.93 -27.01
C ASP A 42 11.16 35.42 -27.25
N SER A 43 12.27 34.95 -27.83
CA SER A 43 12.53 33.51 -27.99
C SER A 43 12.67 32.80 -26.64
N ILE A 44 13.31 33.44 -25.65
CA ILE A 44 13.47 32.91 -24.30
C ILE A 44 12.13 32.91 -23.56
N LYS A 45 11.33 33.98 -23.68
CA LYS A 45 9.97 34.05 -23.14
C LYS A 45 9.07 32.98 -23.72
N GLN A 46 9.08 32.78 -25.04
CA GLN A 46 8.34 31.69 -25.70
C GLN A 46 8.81 30.32 -25.23
N LYS A 47 10.11 30.15 -24.97
CA LYS A 47 10.69 28.88 -24.48
C LYS A 47 10.42 28.63 -23.00
N ILE A 48 10.40 29.68 -22.18
CA ILE A 48 9.97 29.63 -20.79
C ILE A 48 8.49 29.36 -20.72
N GLU A 49 7.68 29.98 -21.57
CA GLU A 49 6.25 29.76 -21.60
C GLU A 49 5.93 28.37 -22.13
N SER A 50 6.67 27.84 -23.12
CA SER A 50 6.51 26.46 -23.57
C SER A 50 6.99 25.44 -22.53
N LEU A 51 8.09 25.69 -21.81
CA LEU A 51 8.55 24.84 -20.71
C LEU A 51 7.66 24.95 -19.47
N LYS A 52 7.14 26.15 -19.16
CA LYS A 52 6.13 26.36 -18.13
C LYS A 52 4.82 25.70 -18.53
N GLN A 53 4.39 25.77 -19.78
CA GLN A 53 3.25 25.03 -20.31
C GLN A 53 3.48 23.53 -20.23
N GLN A 54 4.66 23.02 -20.60
CA GLN A 54 5.01 21.60 -20.46
C GLN A 54 5.07 21.14 -19.00
N LEU A 55 5.49 22.02 -18.08
CA LEU A 55 5.54 21.70 -16.65
C LEU A 55 4.20 21.93 -15.95
N LEU A 56 3.42 22.97 -16.31
CA LEU A 56 2.06 23.29 -15.83
C LEU A 56 1.02 22.33 -16.40
N ASN A 57 1.25 21.78 -17.60
CA ASN A 57 0.70 20.50 -18.08
C ASN A 57 1.29 19.31 -17.28
N THR A 58 1.49 19.52 -15.98
CA THR A 58 1.79 18.62 -14.87
C THR A 58 1.05 17.29 -14.93
N GLN A 59 -0.03 17.18 -15.70
CA GLN A 59 -0.74 15.93 -15.94
C GLN A 59 0.05 14.93 -16.79
N GLU A 60 0.84 15.37 -17.77
CA GLU A 60 1.60 14.47 -18.67
C GLU A 60 2.89 13.96 -18.01
N ALA A 61 3.64 14.82 -17.31
CA ALA A 61 4.78 14.34 -16.51
C ALA A 61 4.34 13.44 -15.33
N LYS A 62 3.20 13.75 -14.67
CA LYS A 62 2.61 12.86 -13.66
C LYS A 62 2.05 11.58 -14.29
N ALA A 63 1.58 11.64 -15.54
CA ALA A 63 1.13 10.48 -16.31
C ALA A 63 2.27 9.50 -16.54
N ASP A 64 3.35 9.98 -17.14
CA ASP A 64 4.50 9.18 -17.50
C ASP A 64 5.16 8.59 -16.25
N ALA A 65 5.22 9.38 -15.18
CA ALA A 65 5.64 8.91 -13.87
C ALA A 65 4.74 7.80 -13.31
N ALA A 66 3.42 7.99 -13.37
CA ALA A 66 2.45 7.02 -12.88
C ALA A 66 2.48 5.72 -13.72
N ASP A 67 2.61 5.84 -15.04
CA ASP A 67 2.68 4.70 -15.95
C ASP A 67 4.03 3.95 -15.81
N ALA A 68 5.13 4.66 -15.54
CA ALA A 68 6.41 4.05 -15.18
C ALA A 68 6.37 3.29 -13.83
N LEU A 69 5.60 3.79 -12.85
CA LEU A 69 5.46 3.17 -11.53
C LEU A 69 4.40 2.07 -11.49
N LYS A 70 3.42 2.07 -12.40
CA LYS A 70 2.31 1.10 -12.43
C LYS A 70 2.79 -0.35 -12.30
N LYS A 71 3.80 -0.75 -13.07
CA LYS A 71 4.30 -2.14 -13.07
C LYS A 71 4.90 -2.53 -11.71
N SER A 72 5.72 -1.66 -11.12
CA SER A 72 6.35 -1.94 -9.83
C SER A 72 5.34 -1.90 -8.68
N GLU A 73 4.36 -1.00 -8.72
CA GLU A 73 3.31 -0.91 -7.71
C GLU A 73 2.34 -2.09 -7.74
N LYS A 74 1.97 -2.57 -8.94
CA LYS A 74 1.19 -3.81 -9.08
C LYS A 74 1.97 -5.01 -8.53
N ALA A 75 3.25 -5.14 -8.89
CA ALA A 75 4.09 -6.24 -8.42
C ALA A 75 4.22 -6.25 -6.89
N ILE A 76 4.50 -5.08 -6.28
CA ILE A 76 4.55 -4.91 -4.81
C ILE A 76 3.21 -5.28 -4.16
N SER A 77 2.09 -4.85 -4.75
CA SER A 77 0.75 -5.16 -4.26
C SER A 77 0.48 -6.67 -4.29
N GLU A 78 0.83 -7.35 -5.38
CA GLU A 78 0.69 -8.80 -5.53
C GLU A 78 1.57 -9.58 -4.54
N SER A 79 2.84 -9.18 -4.38
CA SER A 79 3.77 -9.80 -3.43
C SER A 79 3.29 -9.63 -1.98
N LYS A 80 2.78 -8.45 -1.61
CA LYS A 80 2.17 -8.20 -0.29
C LYS A 80 0.89 -8.99 -0.08
N ARG A 81 0.02 -9.09 -1.08
CA ARG A 81 -1.18 -9.94 -1.01
C ARG A 81 -0.79 -11.39 -0.78
N ARG A 82 0.22 -11.91 -1.49
CA ARG A 82 0.70 -13.28 -1.28
C ARG A 82 1.24 -13.49 0.13
N LEU A 83 1.99 -12.54 0.68
CA LEU A 83 2.45 -12.60 2.07
C LEU A 83 1.29 -12.61 3.07
N PHE A 84 0.22 -11.85 2.81
CA PHE A 84 -0.98 -11.86 3.63
C PHE A 84 -1.72 -13.21 3.55
N GLU A 85 -1.92 -13.76 2.36
CA GLU A 85 -2.51 -15.09 2.15
C GLU A 85 -1.70 -16.18 2.90
N LEU A 86 -0.37 -16.16 2.77
CA LEU A 86 0.53 -17.09 3.48
C LEU A 86 0.42 -16.97 5.01
N ALA A 87 0.29 -15.75 5.54
CA ALA A 87 0.11 -15.53 6.97
C ALA A 87 -1.24 -16.07 7.49
N GLN A 88 -2.30 -15.96 6.69
CA GLN A 88 -3.61 -16.56 7.01
C GLN A 88 -3.53 -18.10 7.00
N GLU A 89 -2.87 -18.69 6.00
CA GLU A 89 -2.64 -20.13 5.92
C GLU A 89 -1.84 -20.64 7.13
N GLN A 90 -0.75 -19.95 7.52
CA GLN A 90 0.03 -20.28 8.71
C GLN A 90 -0.82 -20.25 9.99
N THR A 91 -1.66 -19.23 10.15
CA THR A 91 -2.55 -19.11 11.31
C THR A 91 -3.55 -20.28 11.36
N LYS A 92 -4.13 -20.64 10.22
CA LYS A 92 -5.04 -21.78 10.10
C LYS A 92 -4.34 -23.10 10.44
N HIS A 93 -3.15 -23.35 9.90
CA HIS A 93 -2.38 -24.57 10.22
C HIS A 93 -1.96 -24.63 11.69
N ALA A 94 -1.60 -23.50 12.30
CA ALA A 94 -1.30 -23.44 13.73
C ALA A 94 -2.52 -23.81 14.59
N GLN A 95 -3.72 -23.33 14.22
CA GLN A 95 -4.98 -23.73 14.87
C GLN A 95 -5.28 -25.22 14.69
N THR A 96 -5.09 -25.76 13.49
CA THR A 96 -5.26 -27.19 13.22
C THR A 96 -4.30 -28.05 14.06
N LEU A 97 -3.02 -27.67 14.14
CA LEU A 97 -2.03 -28.39 14.96
C LEU A 97 -2.42 -28.38 16.43
N LYS A 98 -2.93 -27.26 16.95
CA LYS A 98 -3.46 -27.17 18.31
C LYS A 98 -4.62 -28.15 18.53
N GLN A 99 -5.60 -28.17 17.62
CA GLN A 99 -6.74 -29.10 17.71
C GLN A 99 -6.32 -30.58 17.61
N LEU A 100 -5.36 -30.90 16.75
CA LEU A 100 -4.83 -32.26 16.63
C LEU A 100 -4.11 -32.71 17.91
N ALA A 101 -3.31 -31.81 18.50
CA ALA A 101 -2.64 -32.06 19.76
C ALA A 101 -3.63 -32.29 20.92
N GLU A 102 -4.68 -31.47 21.01
CA GLU A 102 -5.75 -31.62 22.02
C GLU A 102 -6.48 -32.96 21.85
N LYS A 103 -6.86 -33.33 20.63
CA LYS A 103 -7.51 -34.62 20.34
C LYS A 103 -6.61 -35.81 20.69
N LYS A 104 -5.33 -35.74 20.32
CA LYS A 104 -4.35 -36.78 20.62
C LYS A 104 -4.20 -36.95 22.14
N SER A 105 -4.00 -35.85 22.87
CA SER A 105 -3.85 -35.87 24.33
C SER A 105 -5.07 -36.51 25.01
N HIS A 106 -6.27 -36.17 24.55
CA HIS A 106 -7.50 -36.75 25.09
C HIS A 106 -7.59 -38.27 24.84
N LEU A 107 -7.31 -38.72 23.62
CA LEU A 107 -7.30 -40.16 23.29
C LEU A 107 -6.22 -40.92 24.08
N GLU A 108 -5.03 -40.34 24.25
CA GLU A 108 -3.99 -40.94 25.06
C GLU A 108 -4.43 -41.10 26.52
N GLU A 109 -5.13 -40.10 27.09
CA GLU A 109 -5.69 -40.20 28.44
C GLU A 109 -6.74 -41.32 28.54
N VAL A 110 -7.67 -41.40 27.58
CA VAL A 110 -8.67 -42.48 27.50
C VAL A 110 -7.99 -43.85 27.44
N ILE A 111 -7.00 -44.03 26.57
CA ILE A 111 -6.24 -45.28 26.44
C ILE A 111 -5.55 -45.62 27.78
N GLN A 112 -4.98 -44.65 28.48
CA GLN A 112 -4.35 -44.89 29.78
C GLN A 112 -5.37 -45.33 30.84
N GLN A 113 -6.57 -44.74 30.85
CA GLN A 113 -7.64 -45.16 31.74
C GLN A 113 -8.11 -46.59 31.42
N GLN A 114 -8.30 -46.92 30.14
CA GLN A 114 -8.66 -48.26 29.68
C GLN A 114 -7.59 -49.30 30.07
N LYS A 115 -6.31 -48.98 29.90
CA LYS A 115 -5.19 -49.82 30.33
C LYS A 115 -5.21 -50.08 31.84
N LYS A 116 -5.44 -49.04 32.66
CA LYS A 116 -5.54 -49.17 34.12
C LYS A 116 -6.71 -50.08 34.52
N GLN A 117 -7.87 -49.94 33.87
CA GLN A 117 -9.03 -50.79 34.11
C GLN A 117 -8.75 -52.26 33.78
N LEU A 118 -8.17 -52.53 32.61
CA LEU A 118 -7.79 -53.89 32.19
C LEU A 118 -6.72 -54.48 33.11
N ALA A 119 -5.69 -53.71 33.47
CA ALA A 119 -4.64 -54.16 34.39
C ALA A 119 -5.21 -54.54 35.76
N LYS A 120 -6.14 -53.75 36.30
CA LYS A 120 -6.82 -54.05 37.56
C LYS A 120 -7.63 -55.36 37.46
N GLN A 121 -8.36 -55.56 36.37
CA GLN A 121 -9.12 -56.80 36.14
C GLN A 121 -8.21 -58.02 36.05
N PHE A 122 -7.14 -57.97 35.26
CA PHE A 122 -6.19 -59.08 35.13
C PHE A 122 -5.44 -59.38 36.44
N TYR A 123 -5.08 -58.35 37.19
CA TYR A 123 -4.44 -58.52 38.50
C TYR A 123 -5.36 -59.22 39.50
N GLN A 124 -6.65 -58.86 39.52
CA GLN A 124 -7.65 -59.55 40.36
C GLN A 124 -7.82 -61.01 39.94
N GLU A 125 -7.91 -61.30 38.64
CA GLU A 125 -8.01 -62.68 38.14
C GLU A 125 -6.78 -63.53 38.53
N TYR A 126 -5.58 -62.95 38.42
CA TYR A 126 -4.32 -63.61 38.75
C TYR A 126 -4.19 -63.88 40.25
N THR A 127 -4.49 -62.89 41.10
CA THR A 127 -4.32 -62.99 42.56
C THR A 127 -5.41 -63.84 43.23
N GLN A 128 -6.65 -63.73 42.77
CA GLN A 128 -7.78 -64.47 43.34
C GLN A 128 -7.84 -65.93 42.87
N ARG A 129 -6.90 -66.36 42.00
CA ARG A 129 -6.80 -67.73 41.44
C ARG A 129 -8.17 -68.24 41.02
N THR A 130 -8.92 -67.36 40.36
CA THR A 130 -10.34 -67.56 40.01
C THR A 130 -10.46 -68.92 39.32
N PRO A 131 -11.31 -69.84 39.82
CA PRO A 131 -11.45 -71.13 39.19
C PRO A 131 -11.82 -70.90 37.73
N GLY A 132 -11.04 -71.49 36.82
CA GLY A 132 -11.36 -71.41 35.40
C GLY A 132 -12.79 -71.92 35.18
N THR A 133 -13.44 -71.51 34.09
CA THR A 133 -14.81 -71.96 33.77
C THR A 133 -14.96 -73.49 33.83
N LEU A 134 -13.90 -74.22 33.46
CA LEU A 134 -13.80 -75.68 33.58
C LEU A 134 -13.76 -76.16 35.04
N GLN A 135 -13.05 -75.46 35.92
CA GLN A 135 -12.94 -75.81 37.34
C GLN A 135 -14.28 -75.62 38.08
N LEU A 136 -15.06 -74.58 37.73
CA LEU A 136 -16.40 -74.37 38.26
C LEU A 136 -17.36 -75.50 37.83
N LEU A 137 -17.29 -75.93 36.57
CA LEU A 137 -18.07 -77.07 36.05
C LEU A 137 -17.68 -78.41 36.71
N LEU A 138 -16.43 -78.54 37.16
CA LEU A 138 -15.90 -79.74 37.83
C LEU A 138 -16.20 -79.79 39.34
N GLN A 139 -16.61 -78.67 39.96
CA GLN A 139 -16.74 -78.54 41.41
C GLN A 139 -18.04 -79.12 42.03
N GLN A 140 -18.91 -79.76 41.24
CA GLN A 140 -20.17 -80.40 41.69
C GLN A 140 -21.13 -79.49 42.48
N GLU A 141 -21.24 -78.21 42.13
CA GLU A 141 -22.20 -77.27 42.74
C GLU A 141 -23.61 -77.35 42.10
N ASP A 142 -24.58 -76.57 42.62
CA ASP A 142 -25.96 -76.49 42.12
C ASP A 142 -25.99 -76.06 40.63
N PRO A 143 -26.55 -76.89 39.72
CA PRO A 143 -26.62 -76.58 38.28
C PRO A 143 -27.26 -75.23 37.95
N ASN A 144 -28.21 -74.76 38.76
CA ASN A 144 -28.87 -73.48 38.53
C ASN A 144 -27.98 -72.28 38.89
N GLN A 145 -27.12 -72.43 39.90
CA GLN A 145 -26.16 -71.40 40.28
C GLN A 145 -25.05 -71.30 39.24
N ILE A 146 -24.47 -72.44 38.85
CA ILE A 146 -23.45 -72.51 37.79
C ILE A 146 -23.96 -71.88 36.50
N SER A 147 -25.19 -72.18 36.08
CA SER A 147 -25.78 -71.60 34.86
C SER A 147 -25.81 -70.06 34.88
N ARG A 148 -26.21 -69.46 36.01
CA ARG A 148 -26.22 -67.99 36.17
C ARG A 148 -24.81 -67.40 36.18
N GLU A 149 -23.88 -68.05 36.88
CA GLU A 149 -22.49 -67.59 36.94
C GLU A 149 -21.83 -67.61 35.55
N LEU A 150 -22.06 -68.68 34.77
CA LEU A 150 -21.59 -68.77 33.39
C LEU A 150 -22.13 -67.63 32.51
N GLN A 151 -23.40 -67.25 32.70
CA GLN A 151 -23.97 -66.09 31.99
C GLN A 151 -23.28 -64.79 32.40
N TYR A 152 -23.03 -64.57 33.70
CA TYR A 152 -22.32 -63.38 34.19
C TYR A 152 -20.90 -63.28 33.65
N TYR A 153 -20.15 -64.39 33.64
CA TYR A 153 -18.83 -64.45 32.99
C TYR A 153 -18.93 -64.12 31.49
N GLY A 154 -19.97 -64.58 30.80
CA GLY A 154 -20.24 -64.22 29.41
C GLY A 154 -20.42 -62.72 29.21
N TYR A 155 -21.19 -62.05 30.06
CA TYR A 155 -21.35 -60.58 30.01
C TYR A 155 -20.03 -59.85 30.27
N ILE A 156 -19.23 -60.28 31.26
CA ILE A 156 -17.92 -59.68 31.56
C ILE A 156 -16.95 -59.87 30.39
N ALA A 157 -16.88 -61.08 29.81
CA ALA A 157 -16.03 -61.38 28.67
C ALA A 157 -16.42 -60.53 27.44
N LYS A 158 -17.73 -60.34 27.20
CA LYS A 158 -18.23 -59.46 26.15
C LYS A 158 -17.86 -58.00 26.38
N ALA A 159 -18.03 -57.49 27.61
CA ALA A 159 -17.64 -56.13 27.97
C ALA A 159 -16.13 -55.91 27.82
N ARG A 160 -15.31 -56.87 28.25
CA ARG A 160 -13.85 -56.84 28.08
C ARG A 160 -13.44 -56.84 26.60
N LYS A 161 -14.07 -57.68 25.78
CA LYS A 161 -13.83 -57.70 24.33
C LYS A 161 -14.11 -56.33 23.71
N LEU A 162 -15.24 -55.71 24.03
CA LEU A 162 -15.59 -54.38 23.53
C LEU A 162 -14.59 -53.31 23.97
N LEU A 163 -14.14 -53.35 25.24
CA LEU A 163 -13.12 -52.45 25.76
C LEU A 163 -11.78 -52.58 25.02
N ILE A 164 -11.34 -53.81 24.74
CA ILE A 164 -10.11 -54.07 23.98
C ILE A 164 -10.25 -53.57 22.54
N GLN A 165 -11.40 -53.82 21.89
CA GLN A 165 -11.67 -53.36 20.53
C GLN A 165 -11.70 -51.83 20.44
N ASP A 166 -12.34 -51.16 21.40
CA ASP A 166 -12.34 -49.69 21.48
C ASP A 166 -10.93 -49.14 21.68
N MET A 167 -10.15 -49.72 22.61
CA MET A 167 -8.75 -49.32 22.84
C MET A 167 -7.89 -49.51 21.58
N GLN A 168 -8.07 -50.60 20.84
CA GLN A 168 -7.40 -50.82 19.55
C GLN A 168 -7.80 -49.75 18.52
N GLY A 169 -9.09 -49.42 18.45
CA GLY A 169 -9.60 -48.32 17.62
C GLY A 169 -8.97 -46.97 17.97
N ASN A 170 -8.90 -46.64 19.26
CA ASN A 170 -8.28 -45.41 19.77
C ASN A 170 -6.77 -45.36 19.43
N LEU A 171 -6.05 -46.49 19.54
CA LEU A 171 -4.64 -46.56 19.12
C LEU A 171 -4.48 -46.29 17.62
N HIS A 172 -5.34 -46.86 16.78
CA HIS A 172 -5.34 -46.56 15.34
C HIS A 172 -5.62 -45.08 15.06
N GLN A 173 -6.54 -44.46 15.80
CA GLN A 173 -6.80 -43.03 15.69
C GLN A 173 -5.58 -42.19 16.09
N VAL A 174 -4.86 -42.55 17.16
CA VAL A 174 -3.63 -41.86 17.55
C VAL A 174 -2.56 -41.93 16.46
N ILE A 175 -2.40 -43.10 15.82
CA ILE A 175 -1.47 -43.27 14.69
C ILE A 175 -1.89 -42.36 13.52
N ALA A 176 -3.18 -42.35 13.16
CA ALA A 176 -3.69 -41.49 12.09
C ALA A 176 -3.49 -39.99 12.39
N LEU A 177 -3.71 -39.56 13.65
CA LEU A 177 -3.47 -38.18 14.09
C LEU A 177 -1.99 -37.80 14.03
N ASN A 178 -1.08 -38.72 14.38
CA ASN A 178 0.37 -38.48 14.24
C ASN A 178 0.75 -38.29 12.77
N THR A 179 0.27 -39.14 11.87
CA THR A 179 0.51 -38.99 10.42
C THR A 179 -0.04 -37.66 9.89
N GLN A 180 -1.24 -37.25 10.31
CA GLN A 180 -1.81 -35.96 9.92
C GLN A 180 -0.99 -34.77 10.47
N THR A 181 -0.45 -34.91 11.68
CA THR A 181 0.42 -33.90 12.30
C THR A 181 1.72 -33.76 11.50
N GLU A 182 2.36 -34.87 11.13
CA GLU A 182 3.58 -34.87 10.30
C GLU A 182 3.34 -34.21 8.94
N GLN A 183 2.24 -34.56 8.26
CA GLN A 183 1.86 -33.94 6.99
C GLN A 183 1.64 -32.42 7.15
N THR A 184 0.97 -31.99 8.22
CA THR A 184 0.74 -30.57 8.49
C THR A 184 2.05 -29.84 8.79
N LEU A 185 2.99 -30.46 9.50
CA LEU A 185 4.32 -29.89 9.76
C LEU A 185 5.16 -29.72 8.48
N GLN A 186 5.06 -30.68 7.56
CA GLN A 186 5.69 -30.56 6.23
C GLN A 186 5.11 -29.38 5.44
N GLN A 187 3.79 -29.19 5.46
CA GLN A 187 3.13 -28.04 4.84
C GLN A 187 3.56 -26.71 5.48
N VAL A 188 3.67 -26.64 6.80
CA VAL A 188 4.15 -25.43 7.49
C VAL A 188 5.59 -25.10 7.09
N THR A 189 6.44 -26.11 6.94
CA THR A 189 7.83 -25.93 6.51
C THR A 189 7.90 -25.40 5.08
N SER A 190 7.10 -25.95 4.16
CA SER A 190 7.05 -25.46 2.78
C SER A 190 6.48 -24.04 2.69
N LEU A 191 5.45 -23.71 3.47
CA LEU A 191 4.89 -22.36 3.58
C LEU A 191 5.92 -21.35 4.11
N LYS A 192 6.74 -21.73 5.09
CA LYS A 192 7.83 -20.88 5.59
C LYS A 192 8.84 -20.55 4.50
N ASN A 193 9.21 -21.53 3.66
CA ASN A 193 10.11 -21.30 2.53
C ASN A 193 9.47 -20.39 1.48
N GLN A 194 8.18 -20.58 1.17
CA GLN A 194 7.44 -19.69 0.26
C GLN A 194 7.35 -18.25 0.80
N GLN A 195 7.17 -18.09 2.10
CA GLN A 195 7.15 -16.77 2.75
C GLN A 195 8.49 -16.05 2.59
N GLU A 196 9.60 -16.76 2.78
CA GLU A 196 10.94 -16.19 2.63
C GLU A 196 11.21 -15.77 1.18
N GLN A 197 10.87 -16.63 0.20
CA GLN A 197 10.97 -16.29 -1.22
C GLN A 197 10.11 -15.06 -1.58
N ALA A 198 8.88 -14.99 -1.07
CA ALA A 198 7.99 -13.86 -1.30
C ALA A 198 8.54 -12.56 -0.66
N ARG A 199 9.19 -12.63 0.50
CA ARG A 199 9.87 -11.47 1.12
C ARG A 199 11.05 -10.99 0.30
N GLN A 200 11.88 -11.90 -0.19
CA GLN A 200 13.03 -11.56 -1.04
C GLN A 200 12.57 -10.90 -2.35
N LYS A 201 11.51 -11.43 -2.97
CA LYS A 201 10.88 -10.83 -4.16
C LYS A 201 10.32 -9.44 -3.87
N LEU A 202 9.62 -9.26 -2.75
CA LEU A 202 9.09 -7.94 -2.37
C LEU A 202 10.23 -6.91 -2.19
N GLU A 203 11.36 -7.32 -1.60
CA GLU A 203 12.49 -6.43 -1.39
C GLU A 203 13.14 -6.02 -2.72
N SER A 204 13.31 -6.95 -3.66
CA SER A 204 13.84 -6.62 -4.99
C SER A 204 12.88 -5.69 -5.77
N GLU A 205 11.57 -5.89 -5.66
CA GLU A 205 10.56 -5.01 -6.26
C GLU A 205 10.57 -3.60 -5.67
N LYS A 206 10.78 -3.47 -4.35
CA LYS A 206 10.94 -2.17 -3.69
C LYS A 206 12.20 -1.45 -4.13
N GLN A 207 13.32 -2.16 -4.26
CA GLN A 207 14.56 -1.58 -4.78
C GLN A 207 14.39 -1.09 -6.22
N GLU A 208 13.68 -1.85 -7.05
CA GLU A 208 13.37 -1.42 -8.42
C GLU A 208 12.49 -0.18 -8.45
N LYS A 209 11.44 -0.12 -7.61
CA LYS A 209 10.63 1.10 -7.42
C LYS A 209 11.51 2.29 -7.00
N ALA A 210 12.44 2.10 -6.06
CA ALA A 210 13.34 3.16 -5.59
C ALA A 210 14.26 3.68 -6.71
N LYS A 211 14.76 2.80 -7.60
CA LYS A 211 15.53 3.20 -8.79
C LYS A 211 14.69 4.00 -9.79
N VAL A 212 13.45 3.56 -10.04
CA VAL A 212 12.53 4.30 -10.92
C VAL A 212 12.25 5.69 -10.34
N LEU A 213 11.95 5.77 -9.04
CA LEU A 213 11.72 7.04 -8.34
C LEU A 213 12.95 7.96 -8.36
N SER A 214 14.17 7.44 -8.15
CA SER A 214 15.38 8.25 -8.18
C SER A 214 15.66 8.80 -9.58
N SER A 215 15.50 7.98 -10.62
CA SER A 215 15.63 8.40 -12.03
C SER A 215 14.58 9.45 -12.43
N LEU A 216 13.36 9.34 -11.88
CA LEU A 216 12.30 10.31 -12.12
C LEU A 216 12.58 11.62 -11.39
N SER A 217 13.02 11.54 -10.13
CA SER A 217 13.36 12.72 -9.33
C SER A 217 14.51 13.51 -9.94
N SER A 218 15.52 12.85 -10.52
CA SER A 218 16.64 13.53 -11.19
C SER A 218 16.20 14.21 -12.49
N LYS A 219 15.34 13.57 -13.30
CA LYS A 219 14.71 14.20 -14.48
C LYS A 219 13.90 15.45 -14.11
N ILE A 220 13.11 15.39 -13.04
CA ILE A 220 12.34 16.55 -12.56
C ILE A 220 13.28 17.64 -12.05
N ALA A 221 14.37 17.29 -11.35
CA ALA A 221 15.34 18.24 -10.86
C ALA A 221 16.11 18.95 -11.99
N THR A 222 16.51 18.25 -13.04
CA THR A 222 17.17 18.86 -14.21
C THR A 222 16.22 19.80 -14.96
N GLN A 223 14.96 19.40 -15.17
CA GLN A 223 13.93 20.26 -15.77
C GLN A 223 13.70 21.53 -14.95
N ARG A 224 13.61 21.43 -13.61
CA ARG A 224 13.49 22.60 -12.71
C ARG A 224 14.71 23.52 -12.78
N LYS A 225 15.92 22.96 -12.84
CA LYS A 225 17.16 23.74 -12.95
C LYS A 225 17.24 24.51 -14.27
N GLU A 226 16.82 23.89 -15.37
CA GLU A 226 16.79 24.52 -16.68
C GLU A 226 15.79 25.69 -16.72
N ILE A 227 14.58 25.49 -16.18
CA ILE A 227 13.59 26.58 -16.06
C ILE A 227 14.12 27.72 -15.19
N SER A 228 14.80 27.40 -14.09
CA SER A 228 15.40 28.41 -13.22
C SER A 228 16.53 29.18 -13.91
N ARG A 229 17.30 28.52 -14.79
CA ARG A 229 18.33 29.17 -15.62
C ARG A 229 17.68 30.11 -16.64
N LEU A 230 16.72 29.61 -17.41
CA LEU A 230 16.02 30.41 -18.40
C LEU A 230 15.31 31.62 -17.76
N LYS A 231 14.70 31.47 -16.58
CA LYS A 231 14.10 32.58 -15.83
C LYS A 231 15.13 33.65 -15.43
N ARG A 232 16.34 33.26 -15.03
CA ARG A 232 17.43 34.22 -14.74
C ARG A 232 17.95 34.88 -16.01
N ASP A 233 18.03 34.14 -17.12
CA ASP A 233 18.45 34.67 -18.41
C ASP A 233 17.40 35.68 -18.93
N GLU A 234 16.10 35.38 -18.80
CA GLU A 234 14.99 36.31 -19.06
C GLU A 234 15.11 37.59 -18.25
N GLN A 235 15.33 37.47 -16.92
CA GLN A 235 15.51 38.64 -16.04
C GLN A 235 16.73 39.48 -16.45
N SER A 236 17.86 38.83 -16.77
CA SER A 236 19.09 39.52 -17.16
C SER A 236 18.95 40.23 -18.51
N LEU A 237 18.28 39.61 -19.49
CA LEU A 237 17.99 40.24 -20.78
C LEU A 237 16.94 41.36 -20.65
N SER A 238 15.93 41.18 -19.79
CA SER A 238 14.96 42.24 -19.48
C SER A 238 15.67 43.45 -18.90
N ASP A 239 16.55 43.25 -17.92
CA ASP A 239 17.35 44.32 -17.31
C ASP A 239 18.29 44.98 -18.32
N LEU A 240 18.85 44.23 -19.27
CA LEU A 240 19.69 44.76 -20.34
C LEU A 240 18.89 45.63 -21.32
N VAL A 241 17.74 45.15 -21.79
CA VAL A 241 16.83 45.89 -22.66
C VAL A 241 16.29 47.14 -21.96
N ASP A 242 15.99 47.04 -20.66
CA ASP A 242 15.61 48.18 -19.82
C ASP A 242 16.74 49.18 -19.65
N ARG A 243 17.99 48.74 -19.45
CA ARG A 243 19.16 49.63 -19.37
C ARG A 243 19.44 50.30 -20.71
N LEU A 244 19.33 49.57 -21.82
CA LEU A 244 19.55 50.10 -23.17
C LEU A 244 18.43 51.07 -23.59
N SER A 245 17.19 50.82 -23.16
CA SER A 245 16.06 51.74 -23.38
C SER A 245 16.05 52.94 -22.41
N ARG A 246 16.60 52.79 -21.19
CA ARG A 246 16.82 53.91 -20.25
C ARG A 246 18.10 54.70 -20.53
N ALA A 247 19.02 54.21 -21.37
CA ALA A 247 20.18 54.98 -21.81
C ALA A 247 19.83 56.21 -22.68
N SER A 248 18.54 56.46 -22.95
CA SER A 248 18.01 57.68 -23.56
C SER A 248 17.14 58.55 -22.63
N VAL A 249 16.85 58.16 -21.38
CA VAL A 249 16.16 59.02 -20.38
C VAL A 249 16.55 58.63 -18.94
N ALA A 250 17.02 59.62 -18.17
CA ALA A 250 17.42 59.53 -16.76
C ALA A 250 16.27 59.11 -15.79
N PRO A 251 16.56 58.58 -14.60
CA PRO A 251 15.77 57.51 -13.97
C PRO A 251 14.75 57.96 -12.91
N LYS A 252 13.73 57.13 -12.65
CA LYS A 252 12.99 57.12 -11.39
C LYS A 252 12.84 55.68 -10.87
N LYS A 253 13.23 55.48 -9.60
CA LYS A 253 13.22 54.20 -8.86
C LYS A 253 11.79 53.77 -8.51
N THR A 254 11.51 52.48 -8.64
CA THR A 254 10.62 51.74 -7.72
C THR A 254 11.06 50.29 -7.65
N VAL A 255 11.19 49.81 -6.41
CA VAL A 255 11.49 48.42 -6.03
C VAL A 255 10.17 47.65 -5.97
N PRO A 256 10.05 46.48 -6.60
CA PRO A 256 9.09 45.46 -6.16
C PRO A 256 9.78 44.46 -5.25
N GLN A 257 9.20 44.29 -4.06
CA GLN A 257 9.60 43.27 -3.10
C GLN A 257 9.42 41.87 -3.70
N GLU A 258 10.44 41.04 -3.50
CA GLU A 258 10.36 39.59 -3.61
C GLU A 258 9.34 39.03 -2.61
N SER A 259 8.20 38.55 -3.09
CA SER A 259 7.37 37.62 -2.33
C SER A 259 7.97 36.21 -2.47
N LYS A 260 8.82 35.83 -1.52
CA LYS A 260 9.18 34.43 -1.26
C LYS A 260 7.92 33.71 -0.77
N SER A 261 7.33 32.87 -1.61
CA SER A 261 6.37 31.85 -1.19
C SER A 261 7.07 30.50 -1.10
N ASP A 262 7.95 30.36 -0.10
CA ASP A 262 8.42 29.07 0.37
C ASP A 262 7.92 28.92 1.81
N THR A 263 6.78 28.27 1.97
CA THR A 263 6.41 27.60 3.22
C THR A 263 5.55 26.37 2.87
N ASN A 264 6.23 25.25 2.64
CA ASN A 264 5.65 23.93 2.94
C ASN A 264 5.48 23.85 4.47
N ALA A 265 4.45 24.50 5.00
CA ALA A 265 3.97 24.28 6.35
C ALA A 265 2.98 23.10 6.33
N PRO A 266 3.05 22.18 7.31
CA PRO A 266 2.11 21.07 7.38
C PRO A 266 0.70 21.63 7.59
N SER A 267 -0.21 21.34 6.66
CA SER A 267 -1.63 21.60 6.84
C SER A 267 -2.10 21.01 8.16
N THR A 268 -2.79 21.79 8.97
CA THR A 268 -3.38 21.31 10.23
C THR A 268 -4.45 20.27 9.91
N PRO A 269 -4.48 19.13 10.62
CA PRO A 269 -5.49 18.11 10.38
C PRO A 269 -6.88 18.62 10.76
N ILE A 270 -7.88 18.32 9.91
CA ILE A 270 -9.27 18.76 10.10
C ILE A 270 -9.92 17.99 11.27
N ALA A 271 -9.62 16.70 11.37
CA ALA A 271 -10.09 15.80 12.41
C ALA A 271 -9.19 14.57 12.50
N ARG A 272 -9.31 13.78 13.56
CA ARG A 272 -8.56 12.54 13.77
C ARG A 272 -9.52 11.38 14.03
N ASN A 273 -9.28 10.23 13.41
CA ASN A 273 -10.04 9.01 13.57
C ASN A 273 -9.21 7.94 14.28
N GLU A 274 -9.71 7.41 15.38
CA GLU A 274 -9.04 6.37 16.18
C GLU A 274 -9.76 5.02 16.13
N ASN A 275 -10.99 5.00 15.63
CA ASN A 275 -11.87 3.83 15.63
C ASN A 275 -11.97 3.21 14.24
N LEU A 276 -12.08 1.88 14.20
CA LEU A 276 -12.16 1.11 12.96
C LEU A 276 -13.46 0.30 12.89
N PRO A 277 -13.95 -0.03 11.68
CA PRO A 277 -15.08 -0.93 11.52
C PRO A 277 -14.78 -2.31 12.13
N SER A 278 -15.80 -2.90 12.74
CA SER A 278 -15.79 -4.26 13.32
C SER A 278 -16.95 -5.08 12.75
N ALA A 279 -16.89 -6.41 12.92
CA ALA A 279 -17.77 -7.40 12.29
C ALA A 279 -19.25 -7.41 12.79
N GLY A 280 -19.80 -6.27 13.23
CA GLY A 280 -21.09 -6.18 13.89
C GLY A 280 -22.25 -5.59 13.07
N SER A 281 -22.00 -5.10 11.85
CA SER A 281 -23.03 -4.45 11.02
C SER A 281 -23.51 -5.28 9.83
N ASP A 282 -23.18 -6.57 9.81
CA ASP A 282 -23.52 -7.48 8.73
C ASP A 282 -25.04 -7.80 8.77
N GLY A 283 -25.73 -7.63 7.63
CA GLY A 283 -27.17 -7.90 7.47
C GLY A 283 -28.09 -6.68 7.41
N SER A 284 -27.63 -5.48 7.77
CA SER A 284 -28.39 -4.24 7.58
C SER A 284 -28.25 -3.71 6.15
N SER A 285 -29.28 -3.05 5.60
CA SER A 285 -29.15 -2.35 4.33
C SER A 285 -28.13 -1.20 4.48
N PHE A 286 -27.32 -0.94 3.46
CA PHE A 286 -26.29 0.11 3.53
C PHE A 286 -26.90 1.46 3.92
N ALA A 287 -28.08 1.78 3.39
CA ALA A 287 -28.82 3.01 3.71
C ALA A 287 -29.13 3.19 5.21
N ALA A 288 -29.34 2.10 5.95
CA ALA A 288 -29.60 2.15 7.39
C ALA A 288 -28.36 2.50 8.23
N LEU A 289 -27.17 2.49 7.62
CA LEU A 289 -25.89 2.83 8.26
C LEU A 289 -25.55 4.33 8.18
N LYS A 290 -26.45 5.16 7.62
CA LYS A 290 -26.26 6.61 7.56
C LYS A 290 -26.04 7.18 8.97
N GLY A 291 -24.91 7.87 9.14
CA GLY A 291 -24.48 8.47 10.41
C GLY A 291 -23.95 7.46 11.44
N LYS A 292 -23.69 6.21 11.04
CA LYS A 292 -23.24 5.12 11.92
C LYS A 292 -21.96 4.44 11.43
N LEU A 293 -21.43 4.81 10.27
CA LEU A 293 -20.25 4.17 9.71
C LEU A 293 -18.99 4.57 10.48
N TYR A 294 -18.06 3.63 10.61
CA TYR A 294 -16.70 3.96 11.02
C TYR A 294 -15.86 4.25 9.79
N LEU A 295 -14.88 5.15 9.93
CA LEU A 295 -13.92 5.39 8.86
C LEU A 295 -12.99 4.19 8.68
N PRO A 296 -12.59 3.88 7.44
CA PRO A 296 -11.90 2.63 7.11
C PRO A 296 -10.46 2.51 7.62
N VAL A 297 -9.86 3.60 8.10
CA VAL A 297 -8.49 3.61 8.61
C VAL A 297 -8.33 4.60 9.76
N LYS A 298 -7.44 4.29 10.71
CA LYS A 298 -7.03 5.23 11.78
C LYS A 298 -6.07 6.27 11.23
N GLY A 299 -6.30 7.54 11.52
CA GLY A 299 -5.45 8.61 10.98
C GLY A 299 -6.08 9.99 11.03
N GLU A 300 -5.42 10.92 10.35
CA GLU A 300 -5.80 12.33 10.32
C GLU A 300 -6.50 12.68 9.01
N ILE A 301 -7.68 13.29 9.09
CA ILE A 301 -8.40 13.78 7.91
C ILE A 301 -7.73 15.08 7.46
N MET A 302 -7.13 15.04 6.28
CA MET A 302 -6.39 16.16 5.70
C MET A 302 -7.20 16.93 4.67
N ASN A 303 -8.07 16.24 3.94
CA ASN A 303 -8.97 16.85 2.97
C ASN A 303 -10.38 16.27 3.13
N ARG A 304 -11.39 17.09 2.84
CA ARG A 304 -12.81 16.75 2.94
C ARG A 304 -13.52 16.85 1.60
N PHE A 305 -14.68 16.22 1.49
CA PHE A 305 -15.53 16.36 0.33
C PHE A 305 -15.86 17.83 0.04
N GLY A 306 -15.77 18.24 -1.22
CA GLY A 306 -16.10 19.59 -1.69
C GLY A 306 -15.01 20.66 -1.45
N SER A 307 -13.90 20.37 -0.77
CA SER A 307 -12.80 21.34 -0.64
C SER A 307 -12.04 21.51 -1.96
N SER A 308 -11.44 22.68 -2.17
CA SER A 308 -10.58 22.94 -3.33
C SER A 308 -9.32 22.07 -3.26
N ARG A 309 -8.92 21.53 -4.42
CA ARG A 309 -7.75 20.68 -4.56
C ARG A 309 -6.62 21.46 -5.22
N GLU A 310 -5.60 21.83 -4.45
CA GLU A 310 -4.50 22.70 -4.88
C GLU A 310 -3.72 22.16 -6.09
N ASP A 311 -3.64 20.84 -6.27
CA ASP A 311 -2.89 20.21 -7.36
C ASP A 311 -3.63 20.09 -8.70
N THR A 312 -4.95 20.29 -8.72
CA THR A 312 -5.77 20.14 -9.95
C THR A 312 -6.78 21.26 -10.18
N GLY A 313 -7.02 22.14 -9.21
CA GLY A 313 -8.06 23.17 -9.26
C GLY A 313 -9.49 22.62 -9.21
N LEU A 314 -9.66 21.30 -9.05
CA LEU A 314 -10.96 20.63 -8.93
C LEU A 314 -11.38 20.52 -7.47
N THR A 315 -12.60 20.08 -7.22
CA THR A 315 -13.07 19.77 -5.86
C THR A 315 -12.76 18.33 -5.49
N TRP A 316 -12.43 18.10 -4.22
CA TRP A 316 -12.30 16.76 -3.66
C TRP A 316 -13.65 16.03 -3.70
N LYS A 317 -13.68 14.84 -4.29
CA LYS A 317 -14.88 13.97 -4.37
C LYS A 317 -14.99 12.99 -3.21
N GLY A 318 -14.08 13.07 -2.24
CA GLY A 318 -14.00 12.17 -1.08
C GLY A 318 -13.09 12.76 -0.01
N LEU A 319 -12.61 11.90 0.89
CA LEU A 319 -11.70 12.23 1.97
C LEU A 319 -10.28 11.79 1.63
N PHE A 320 -9.30 12.53 2.15
CA PHE A 320 -7.93 12.04 2.26
C PHE A 320 -7.57 11.88 3.73
N ILE A 321 -7.33 10.64 4.15
CA ILE A 321 -7.02 10.29 5.54
C ILE A 321 -5.54 9.90 5.60
N ARG A 322 -4.69 10.77 6.15
CA ARG A 322 -3.27 10.50 6.36
C ARG A 322 -3.11 9.43 7.41
N ALA A 323 -2.37 8.39 7.06
CA ALA A 323 -2.07 7.26 7.94
C ALA A 323 -0.72 6.65 7.56
N SER A 324 -0.10 5.95 8.49
CA SER A 324 1.19 5.30 8.26
C SER A 324 1.09 4.27 7.12
N GLU A 325 2.10 4.22 6.25
CA GLU A 325 2.17 3.22 5.19
C GLU A 325 2.12 1.79 5.78
N GLY A 326 1.35 0.92 5.15
CA GLY A 326 1.12 -0.44 5.62
C GLY A 326 -0.02 -0.58 6.64
N SER A 327 -0.61 0.52 7.14
CA SER A 327 -1.77 0.46 8.03
C SER A 327 -2.94 -0.27 7.37
N GLU A 328 -3.71 -1.02 8.15
CA GLU A 328 -4.86 -1.77 7.64
C GLU A 328 -5.97 -0.82 7.16
N VAL A 329 -6.52 -1.13 5.98
CA VAL A 329 -7.74 -0.50 5.46
C VAL A 329 -8.85 -1.53 5.58
N ARG A 330 -9.91 -1.18 6.29
CA ARG A 330 -11.03 -2.08 6.58
C ARG A 330 -12.27 -1.73 5.77
N ALA A 331 -13.01 -2.74 5.36
CA ALA A 331 -14.31 -2.55 4.75
C ALA A 331 -15.27 -1.88 5.75
N ILE A 332 -15.92 -0.81 5.33
CA ILE A 332 -16.86 -0.05 6.18
C ILE A 332 -18.19 -0.79 6.42
N ALA A 333 -18.52 -1.72 5.53
CA ALA A 333 -19.76 -2.47 5.51
C ALA A 333 -19.60 -3.72 4.62
N GLN A 334 -20.50 -4.68 4.76
CA GLN A 334 -20.54 -5.85 3.89
C GLN A 334 -20.79 -5.46 2.42
N GLY A 335 -20.23 -6.20 1.48
CA GLY A 335 -20.46 -5.97 0.06
C GLY A 335 -19.64 -6.90 -0.82
N LYS A 336 -19.74 -6.70 -2.13
CA LYS A 336 -18.97 -7.43 -3.14
C LYS A 336 -17.94 -6.50 -3.78
N ILE A 337 -16.71 -6.95 -3.90
CA ILE A 337 -15.67 -6.20 -4.60
C ILE A 337 -15.96 -6.26 -6.09
N VAL A 338 -16.15 -5.10 -6.71
CA VAL A 338 -16.41 -4.96 -8.15
C VAL A 338 -15.18 -4.51 -8.93
N PHE A 339 -14.18 -3.94 -8.25
CA PHE A 339 -12.92 -3.52 -8.85
C PHE A 339 -11.78 -3.62 -7.82
N ALA A 340 -10.63 -4.15 -8.24
CA ALA A 340 -9.44 -4.27 -7.42
C ALA A 340 -8.19 -4.28 -8.33
N ASP A 341 -7.79 -3.12 -8.81
CA ASP A 341 -6.60 -2.97 -9.66
C ASP A 341 -6.02 -1.55 -9.54
N TRP A 342 -4.83 -1.35 -10.12
CA TRP A 342 -4.22 -0.03 -10.25
C TRP A 342 -4.97 0.81 -11.28
N MET A 343 -5.34 2.02 -10.89
CA MET A 343 -5.97 3.03 -11.72
C MET A 343 -5.18 4.34 -11.65
N ARG A 344 -4.92 4.93 -12.81
CA ARG A 344 -4.19 6.20 -12.91
C ARG A 344 -4.88 7.30 -12.10
N GLY A 345 -4.09 8.03 -11.30
CA GLY A 345 -4.57 9.08 -10.40
C GLY A 345 -5.14 8.59 -9.06
N PHE A 346 -5.45 7.30 -8.94
CA PHE A 346 -5.92 6.67 -7.70
C PHE A 346 -4.94 5.62 -7.15
N GLY A 347 -3.91 5.24 -7.91
CA GLY A 347 -3.02 4.14 -7.54
C GLY A 347 -3.77 2.82 -7.46
N ASN A 348 -3.37 1.95 -6.53
CA ASN A 348 -4.14 0.73 -6.27
C ASN A 348 -5.51 1.10 -5.69
N LEU A 349 -6.57 0.83 -6.45
CA LEU A 349 -7.96 1.18 -6.14
C LEU A 349 -8.78 -0.08 -5.92
N LEU A 350 -9.56 -0.08 -4.85
CA LEU A 350 -10.55 -1.11 -4.54
C LEU A 350 -11.92 -0.45 -4.46
N ILE A 351 -12.93 -1.07 -5.09
CA ILE A 351 -14.31 -0.61 -5.07
C ILE A 351 -15.21 -1.74 -4.57
N ILE A 352 -15.98 -1.45 -3.52
CA ILE A 352 -16.98 -2.36 -2.97
C ILE A 352 -18.37 -1.86 -3.35
N ASP A 353 -19.17 -2.74 -3.94
CA ASP A 353 -20.61 -2.55 -4.12
C ASP A 353 -21.36 -3.09 -2.90
N HIS A 354 -22.12 -2.21 -2.26
CA HIS A 354 -22.93 -2.51 -1.08
C HIS A 354 -24.41 -2.77 -1.43
N GLY A 355 -24.76 -2.76 -2.72
CA GLY A 355 -26.11 -2.90 -3.23
C GLY A 355 -26.88 -1.57 -3.28
N ASN A 356 -28.03 -1.57 -3.96
CA ASN A 356 -28.91 -0.41 -4.12
C ASN A 356 -28.19 0.85 -4.68
N GLY A 357 -27.16 0.64 -5.50
CA GLY A 357 -26.37 1.70 -6.11
C GLY A 357 -25.33 2.36 -5.19
N TYR A 358 -25.14 1.87 -3.96
CA TYR A 358 -24.12 2.37 -3.04
C TYR A 358 -22.77 1.70 -3.27
N MET A 359 -21.73 2.51 -3.41
CA MET A 359 -20.36 2.03 -3.56
C MET A 359 -19.40 2.77 -2.64
N SER A 360 -18.38 2.07 -2.16
CA SER A 360 -17.25 2.66 -1.45
C SER A 360 -15.95 2.42 -2.24
N LEU A 361 -15.13 3.46 -2.32
CA LEU A 361 -13.87 3.48 -3.06
C LEU A 361 -12.71 3.71 -2.10
N TYR A 362 -11.66 2.92 -2.26
CA TYR A 362 -10.45 2.93 -1.43
C TYR A 362 -9.24 3.04 -2.36
N GLY A 363 -8.60 4.20 -2.42
CA GLY A 363 -7.46 4.47 -3.30
C GLY A 363 -6.17 4.78 -2.56
N ASN A 364 -5.07 4.90 -3.31
CA ASN A 364 -3.70 5.08 -2.87
C ASN A 364 -3.13 3.90 -2.08
N ASN A 365 -3.76 2.72 -2.17
CA ASN A 365 -3.34 1.59 -1.36
C ASN A 365 -1.93 1.12 -1.74
N GLN A 366 -1.16 0.67 -0.77
CA GLN A 366 0.12 0.02 -1.02
C GLN A 366 -0.09 -1.39 -1.60
N ALA A 367 -1.06 -2.12 -1.06
CA ALA A 367 -1.46 -3.44 -1.56
C ALA A 367 -2.96 -3.67 -1.41
N LEU A 368 -3.54 -4.37 -2.38
CA LEU A 368 -4.92 -4.87 -2.33
C LEU A 368 -4.89 -6.32 -1.81
N LEU A 369 -5.52 -6.57 -0.67
CA LEU A 369 -5.49 -7.89 -0.01
C LEU A 369 -6.60 -8.81 -0.50
N ARG A 370 -7.60 -8.25 -1.18
CA ARG A 370 -8.74 -8.95 -1.78
C ARG A 370 -8.76 -8.78 -3.29
N LYS A 371 -9.54 -9.61 -3.98
CA LYS A 371 -9.65 -9.64 -5.44
C LYS A 371 -11.06 -9.22 -5.88
N SER A 372 -11.18 -8.83 -7.15
CA SER A 372 -12.49 -8.59 -7.74
C SER A 372 -13.33 -9.86 -7.69
N GLY A 373 -14.60 -9.73 -7.31
CA GLY A 373 -15.51 -10.84 -7.09
C GLY A 373 -15.62 -11.31 -5.63
N ASP A 374 -14.63 -11.02 -4.78
CA ASP A 374 -14.67 -11.43 -3.37
C ASP A 374 -15.83 -10.73 -2.64
N VAL A 375 -16.50 -11.48 -1.75
CA VAL A 375 -17.46 -10.94 -0.80
C VAL A 375 -16.71 -10.60 0.49
N VAL A 376 -16.95 -9.40 1.01
CA VAL A 376 -16.32 -8.91 2.24
C VAL A 376 -17.38 -8.52 3.26
N LYS A 377 -17.03 -8.67 4.53
CA LYS A 377 -17.83 -8.26 5.68
C LYS A 377 -17.34 -6.93 6.23
N SER A 378 -18.16 -6.29 7.06
CA SER A 378 -17.71 -5.09 7.77
C SER A 378 -16.49 -5.41 8.65
N GLY A 379 -15.47 -4.57 8.61
CA GLY A 379 -14.24 -4.75 9.38
C GLY A 379 -13.20 -5.67 8.74
N ASP A 380 -13.50 -6.35 7.63
CA ASP A 380 -12.51 -7.16 6.92
C ASP A 380 -11.33 -6.29 6.44
N ASN A 381 -10.10 -6.79 6.62
CA ASN A 381 -8.92 -6.15 6.07
C ASN A 381 -8.90 -6.35 4.55
N ILE A 382 -9.09 -5.26 3.80
CA ILE A 382 -9.27 -5.28 2.34
C ILE A 382 -8.04 -4.76 1.59
N ALA A 383 -7.26 -3.89 2.22
CA ALA A 383 -6.10 -3.26 1.62
C ALA A 383 -5.15 -2.73 2.71
N THR A 384 -3.99 -2.23 2.29
CA THR A 384 -3.05 -1.52 3.17
C THR A 384 -2.80 -0.11 2.65
N VAL A 385 -2.66 0.86 3.55
CA VAL A 385 -2.39 2.26 3.20
C VAL A 385 -1.07 2.41 2.50
N GLY A 386 -1.02 3.27 1.48
CA GLY A 386 0.20 3.66 0.78
C GLY A 386 0.12 5.05 0.19
N ASN A 387 0.91 5.28 -0.85
CA ASN A 387 0.99 6.52 -1.61
C ASN A 387 0.97 6.28 -3.13
N THR A 388 0.40 5.16 -3.59
CA THR A 388 0.47 4.72 -5.01
C THR A 388 -0.28 5.63 -5.99
N GLY A 389 -1.12 6.55 -5.50
CA GLY A 389 -1.77 7.58 -6.33
C GLY A 389 -0.90 8.82 -6.60
N GLY A 390 0.37 8.83 -6.19
CA GLY A 390 1.30 9.93 -6.46
C GLY A 390 1.24 11.08 -5.43
N ASN A 391 0.70 10.82 -4.24
CA ASN A 391 0.71 11.78 -3.14
C ASN A 391 2.07 11.80 -2.43
N SER A 392 2.49 12.98 -1.95
CA SER A 392 3.74 13.14 -1.20
C SER A 392 3.72 12.48 0.18
N SER A 393 2.53 12.31 0.76
CA SER A 393 2.30 11.63 2.04
C SER A 393 1.49 10.36 1.85
N SER A 394 1.78 9.34 2.65
CA SER A 394 0.98 8.12 2.72
C SER A 394 -0.39 8.40 3.36
N GLY A 395 -1.43 7.83 2.78
CA GLY A 395 -2.80 8.04 3.24
C GLY A 395 -3.82 7.41 2.31
N LEU A 396 -5.01 7.19 2.83
CA LEU A 396 -6.12 6.59 2.11
C LEU A 396 -6.94 7.67 1.39
N TYR A 397 -7.18 7.46 0.10
CA TYR A 397 -8.29 8.15 -0.59
C TYR A 397 -9.57 7.36 -0.35
N TYR A 398 -10.59 8.00 0.21
CA TYR A 398 -11.85 7.34 0.55
C TYR A 398 -13.04 8.11 -0.02
N GLU A 399 -13.89 7.45 -0.80
CA GLU A 399 -15.04 8.06 -1.44
C GLU A 399 -16.27 7.17 -1.33
N LEU A 400 -17.43 7.78 -1.15
CA LEU A 400 -18.72 7.12 -1.20
C LEU A 400 -19.53 7.62 -2.40
N ARG A 401 -20.20 6.69 -3.08
CA ARG A 401 -21.07 6.98 -4.23
C ARG A 401 -22.44 6.38 -4.06
N GLN A 402 -23.44 7.06 -4.61
CA GLN A 402 -24.77 6.53 -4.86
C GLN A 402 -25.13 6.78 -6.32
N TYR A 403 -25.46 5.73 -7.08
CA TYR A 403 -25.75 5.82 -8.52
C TYR A 403 -24.70 6.62 -9.30
N SER A 404 -23.43 6.31 -9.06
CA SER A 404 -22.25 6.96 -9.67
C SER A 404 -22.00 8.42 -9.28
N ARG A 405 -22.80 9.01 -8.37
CA ARG A 405 -22.57 10.37 -7.86
C ARG A 405 -21.87 10.31 -6.50
N PRO A 406 -20.75 11.01 -6.32
CA PRO A 406 -20.09 11.07 -5.03
C PRO A 406 -20.89 11.92 -4.03
N PHE A 407 -20.91 11.50 -2.77
CA PHE A 407 -21.51 12.24 -1.67
C PHE A 407 -20.55 12.29 -0.47
N ASP A 408 -20.77 13.22 0.44
CA ASP A 408 -19.85 13.44 1.58
C ASP A 408 -19.81 12.22 2.53
N PRO A 409 -18.66 11.54 2.64
CA PRO A 409 -18.52 10.40 3.54
C PRO A 409 -18.62 10.76 5.02
N LEU A 410 -18.30 12.00 5.42
CA LEU A 410 -18.40 12.42 6.82
C LEU A 410 -19.85 12.49 7.29
N SER A 411 -20.79 12.85 6.41
CA SER A 411 -22.22 12.83 6.74
C SER A 411 -22.77 11.42 7.06
N TRP A 412 -22.01 10.38 6.72
CA TRP A 412 -22.35 8.99 7.03
C TRP A 412 -21.51 8.38 8.15
N SER A 413 -20.41 9.04 8.53
CA SER A 413 -19.41 8.50 9.42
C SER A 413 -19.50 9.10 10.82
N VAL A 414 -19.12 8.31 11.82
CA VAL A 414 -18.97 8.75 13.21
C VAL A 414 -17.49 9.04 13.45
N LEU A 415 -17.17 10.29 13.78
CA LEU A 415 -15.86 10.68 14.29
C LEU A 415 -15.92 10.58 15.83
N ARG A 416 -15.15 9.66 16.40
CA ARG A 416 -15.02 9.47 17.85
C ARG A 416 -13.57 9.27 18.21
#